data_AF-I4FSY5-F1
#
_entry.id   AF-I4FSY5-F1
#
_cell.length_a   1.000
_cell.length_b   1.000
_cell.length_c   1.000
_cell.angle_alpha   90.00
_cell.angle_beta   90.00
_cell.angle_gamma   90.00
#
_symmetry.space_group_name_H-M   'P 1'
#
loop_
_entity.id
_entity.type
_entity.pdbx_description
1 polymer ?
#
loop_
_entity_poly.entity_id
_entity_poly.type
_entity_poly.pdbx_seq_one_letter_code
_entity_poly.pdbx_strand_id
1 'polypeptide(L)'
;MSAPSSFSRAANSTVTTLDNLINQVFTDANGATTGNQGLGVNSAALVQVTTGAIAGIYLVINDSTAGFQSSNDLLINITGFTGTLPALGNIPVGNFFV
;
A
#
# COMPACT_ATOMS: atom_id res chain seq x y z
N MET A 1 -8.87 -18.84 -1.06
CA MET A 1 -8.12 -17.58 -0.83
C MET A 1 -8.92 -16.78 0.16
N SER A 2 -8.28 -16.27 1.21
CA SER A 2 -8.90 -15.33 2.15
C SER A 2 -8.53 -13.92 1.73
N ALA A 3 -9.41 -12.95 1.98
CA ALA A 3 -9.07 -11.54 1.82
C ALA A 3 -7.88 -11.17 2.75
N PRO A 4 -7.15 -10.08 2.44
CA PRO A 4 -6.14 -9.55 3.35
C PRO A 4 -6.72 -9.34 4.75
N SER A 5 -5.95 -9.70 5.77
CA SER A 5 -6.31 -9.52 7.19
C SER A 5 -6.44 -8.04 7.57
N SER A 6 -5.71 -7.17 6.88
CA SER A 6 -5.82 -5.73 7.01
C SER A 6 -5.64 -5.03 5.67
N PHE A 7 -6.28 -3.87 5.54
CA PHE A 7 -6.10 -2.95 4.43
C PHE A 7 -5.98 -1.54 4.98
N SER A 8 -4.97 -0.80 4.55
CA SER A 8 -4.74 0.57 4.99
C SER A 8 -4.33 1.49 3.85
N ARG A 9 -4.40 2.79 4.09
CA ARG A 9 -3.81 3.81 3.23
C ARG A 9 -2.58 4.41 3.91
N ALA A 10 -1.43 4.26 3.27
CA ALA A 10 -0.18 4.87 3.69
C ALA A 10 -0.20 6.39 3.41
N ALA A 11 0.70 7.12 4.04
CA ALA A 11 0.91 8.54 3.72
C ALA A 11 1.29 8.70 2.24
N ASN A 12 0.93 9.85 1.65
CA ASN A 12 1.37 10.18 0.30
C ASN A 12 2.91 10.17 0.25
N SER A 13 3.46 9.60 -0.81
CA SER A 13 4.90 9.50 -1.01
C SER A 13 5.41 10.51 -2.03
N THR A 14 6.63 10.99 -1.81
CA THR A 14 7.38 11.85 -2.74
C THR A 14 8.63 11.17 -3.28
N VAL A 15 8.79 9.86 -3.02
CA VAL A 15 9.92 9.07 -3.53
C VAL A 15 9.83 8.92 -5.05
N THR A 16 10.97 8.71 -5.70
CA THR A 16 11.08 8.72 -7.15
C THR A 16 11.34 7.35 -7.77
N THR A 17 11.46 6.29 -6.97
CA THR A 17 11.69 4.91 -7.43
C THR A 17 10.71 3.94 -6.76
N LEU A 18 10.33 2.87 -7.46
CA LEU A 18 9.40 1.86 -6.91
C LEU A 18 10.01 1.10 -5.73
N ASP A 19 11.32 0.90 -5.74
CA ASP A 19 12.05 0.27 -4.61
C ASP A 19 11.91 1.10 -3.33
N ASN A 20 12.14 2.42 -3.41
CA ASN A 20 11.95 3.31 -2.26
C ASN A 20 10.48 3.39 -1.84
N LEU A 21 9.54 3.32 -2.78
CA LEU A 21 8.10 3.29 -2.48
C LEU A 21 7.73 2.05 -1.67
N ILE A 22 8.18 0.86 -2.12
CA ILE A 22 7.92 -0.39 -1.43
C ILE A 22 8.54 -0.38 -0.04
N ASN A 23 9.81 0.03 0.08
CA ASN A 23 10.48 0.14 1.38
C ASN A 23 9.72 1.09 2.32
N GLN A 24 9.21 2.21 1.81
CA GLN A 24 8.38 3.14 2.58
C GLN A 24 7.09 2.46 3.06
N VAL A 25 6.33 1.81 2.18
CA VAL A 25 5.04 1.18 2.53
C VAL A 25 5.21 0.01 3.49
N PHE A 26 6.25 -0.80 3.32
CA PHE A 26 6.54 -1.91 4.24
C PHE A 26 7.05 -1.43 5.60
N THR A 27 7.64 -0.24 5.67
CA THR A 27 8.02 0.40 6.94
C THR A 27 6.82 1.06 7.61
N ASP A 28 5.96 1.72 6.83
CA ASP A 28 4.78 2.41 7.29
C ASP A 28 3.64 2.36 6.26
N ALA A 29 2.67 1.50 6.55
CA ALA A 29 1.48 1.26 5.75
C ALA A 29 0.28 2.12 6.20
N ASN A 30 0.37 2.88 7.30
CA ASN A 30 -0.76 3.60 7.89
C ASN A 30 -0.42 5.08 8.11
N GLY A 31 -0.78 5.91 7.14
CA GLY A 31 -0.50 7.34 7.20
C GLY A 31 -1.35 8.14 8.19
N ALA A 32 -2.29 7.52 8.91
CA ALA A 32 -3.10 8.18 9.94
C ALA A 32 -2.49 8.06 11.35
N THR A 33 -1.53 7.16 11.53
CA THR A 33 -0.85 6.91 12.80
C THR A 33 0.58 7.42 12.73
N THR A 34 1.09 7.93 13.85
CA THR A 34 2.48 8.38 13.95
C THR A 34 3.41 7.19 14.22
N GLY A 35 4.55 7.15 13.55
CA GLY A 35 5.59 6.12 13.72
C GLY A 35 5.57 5.10 12.60
N ASN A 36 6.31 4.00 12.77
CA ASN A 36 6.39 2.95 11.74
C ASN A 36 5.30 1.90 11.99
N GLN A 37 4.30 1.84 11.10
CA GLN A 37 3.25 0.84 11.12
C GLN A 37 3.44 -0.11 9.95
N GLY A 38 4.42 -1.01 10.07
CA GLY A 38 4.83 -1.88 8.96
C GLY A 38 3.68 -2.69 8.36
N LEU A 39 3.76 -2.93 7.05
CA LEU A 39 2.80 -3.77 6.35
C LEU A 39 2.91 -5.21 6.85
N GLY A 40 1.88 -5.66 7.59
CA GLY A 40 1.86 -6.99 8.19
C GLY A 40 1.73 -8.12 7.16
N VAL A 41 1.91 -9.36 7.60
CA VAL A 41 1.61 -10.55 6.80
C VAL A 41 0.14 -10.56 6.38
N ASN A 42 -0.14 -11.09 5.20
CA ASN A 42 -1.46 -11.20 4.60
C ASN A 42 -2.22 -9.87 4.70
N SER A 43 -1.60 -8.77 4.26
CA SER A 43 -2.15 -7.42 4.39
C SER A 43 -1.94 -6.63 3.09
N ALA A 44 -2.71 -5.57 2.92
CA ALA A 44 -2.59 -4.70 1.77
C ALA A 44 -2.46 -3.23 2.19
N ALA A 45 -1.83 -2.42 1.34
CA ALA A 45 -1.75 -0.98 1.51
C ALA A 45 -1.96 -0.24 0.19
N LEU A 46 -2.65 0.89 0.27
CA LEU A 46 -2.81 1.84 -0.81
C LEU A 46 -1.89 3.04 -0.57
N VAL A 47 -1.15 3.47 -1.59
CA VAL A 47 -0.27 4.64 -1.51
C VAL A 47 -0.40 5.49 -2.76
N GLN A 48 -0.37 6.82 -2.61
CA GLN A 48 -0.30 7.75 -3.72
C GLN A 48 1.11 8.36 -3.75
N VAL A 49 1.78 8.25 -4.90
CA VAL A 49 3.02 8.96 -5.20
C VAL A 49 2.67 10.24 -5.95
N THR A 50 3.15 11.39 -5.48
CA THR A 50 2.77 12.70 -6.04
C THR A 50 3.86 13.34 -6.89
N THR A 51 5.02 12.69 -7.03
CA THR A 51 6.20 13.27 -7.70
C THR A 51 6.92 12.24 -8.59
N GLY A 52 7.73 12.74 -9.52
CA GLY A 52 8.63 11.92 -10.33
C GLY A 52 7.94 11.07 -11.41
N ALA A 53 8.74 10.22 -12.07
CA ALA A 53 8.28 9.38 -13.17
C ALA A 53 7.32 8.26 -12.73
N ILE A 54 7.28 7.96 -11.43
CA ILE A 54 6.39 6.97 -10.84
C ILE A 54 5.16 7.62 -10.18
N ALA A 55 4.89 8.90 -10.40
CA ALA A 55 3.68 9.55 -9.88
C ALA A 55 2.43 8.74 -10.27
N GLY A 56 1.60 8.43 -9.29
CA GLY A 56 0.55 7.43 -9.46
C GLY A 56 -0.03 6.89 -8.17
N ILE A 57 -0.98 5.98 -8.30
CA ILE A 57 -1.60 5.29 -7.16
C ILE A 57 -1.21 3.82 -7.25
N TYR A 58 -0.76 3.26 -6.13
CA TYR A 58 -0.28 1.89 -6.06
C TYR A 58 -1.01 1.11 -4.97
N LEU A 59 -1.41 -0.11 -5.32
CA LEU A 59 -1.85 -1.13 -4.38
C LEU A 59 -0.69 -2.09 -4.13
N VAL A 60 -0.31 -2.22 -2.87
CA VAL A 60 0.70 -3.16 -2.39
C VAL A 60 -0.01 -4.29 -1.66
N ILE A 61 0.29 -5.54 -2.00
CA ILE A 61 -0.27 -6.73 -1.35
C ILE A 61 0.90 -7.56 -0.85
N ASN A 62 0.94 -7.75 0.46
CA ASN A 62 1.89 -8.62 1.13
C ASN A 62 1.27 -10.01 1.33
N ASP A 63 1.99 -11.04 0.91
CA ASP A 63 1.62 -12.43 1.04
C ASP A 63 1.72 -12.92 2.50
N SER A 64 1.88 -14.22 2.74
CA SER A 64 2.02 -14.77 4.09
C SER A 64 3.38 -14.53 4.77
N THR A 65 4.33 -13.84 4.14
CA THR A 65 5.68 -13.61 4.64
C THR A 65 5.88 -12.16 5.04
N ALA A 66 6.77 -11.91 6.00
CA ALA A 66 7.07 -10.56 6.44
C ALA A 66 8.13 -9.91 5.53
N GLY A 67 7.92 -8.64 5.17
CA GLY A 67 8.81 -7.90 4.28
C GLY A 67 8.55 -8.21 2.80
N PHE A 68 9.03 -7.34 1.91
CA PHE A 68 8.74 -7.47 0.49
C PHE A 68 9.52 -8.61 -0.20
N GLN A 69 8.81 -9.41 -0.99
CA GLN A 69 9.28 -10.54 -1.76
C GLN A 69 8.70 -10.48 -3.17
N SER A 70 9.46 -9.94 -4.13
CA SER A 70 8.97 -9.74 -5.51
C SER A 70 8.46 -10.98 -6.24
N SER A 71 8.81 -12.19 -5.78
CA SER A 71 8.30 -13.45 -6.34
C SER A 71 6.84 -13.74 -5.97
N ASN A 72 6.37 -13.21 -4.84
CA ASN A 72 5.07 -13.58 -4.25
C ASN A 72 4.20 -12.38 -3.89
N ASP A 73 4.81 -11.24 -3.56
CA ASP A 73 4.13 -9.99 -3.29
C ASP A 73 3.79 -9.24 -4.57
N LEU A 74 2.73 -8.44 -4.50
CA LEU A 74 2.25 -7.68 -5.64
C LEU A 74 2.37 -6.18 -5.38
N LEU A 75 2.90 -5.48 -6.36
CA LEU A 75 2.80 -4.03 -6.52
C LEU A 75 2.03 -3.76 -7.80
N ILE A 76 0.86 -3.15 -7.67
CA ILE A 76 -0.04 -2.89 -8.79
C ILE A 76 -0.19 -1.38 -8.94
N ASN A 77 0.21 -0.86 -10.10
CA ASN A 77 -0.06 0.52 -10.47
C ASN A 77 -1.52 0.62 -10.93
N ILE A 78 -2.34 1.33 -10.15
CA ILE A 78 -3.76 1.60 -10.43
C ILE A 78 -3.98 3.08 -10.77
N THR A 79 -2.96 3.74 -11.30
CA THR A 79 -3.09 5.10 -11.86
C THR A 79 -4.17 5.12 -12.92
N GLY A 80 -5.07 6.09 -12.80
CA GLY A 80 -6.33 6.12 -13.55
C GLY A 80 -7.55 5.67 -12.73
N PHE A 81 -7.36 5.26 -11.47
CA PHE A 81 -8.46 5.13 -10.51
C PHE A 81 -9.31 6.41 -10.51
N THR A 82 -10.61 6.22 -10.76
CA THR A 82 -11.61 7.29 -10.72
C THR A 82 -12.37 7.25 -9.40
N GLY A 83 -12.59 8.43 -8.81
CA GLY A 83 -13.26 8.58 -7.52
C GLY A 83 -12.32 9.16 -6.47
N THR A 84 -12.79 9.21 -5.23
CA THR A 84 -12.02 9.74 -4.10
C THR A 84 -11.22 8.62 -3.45
N LEU A 85 -9.91 8.80 -3.32
CA LEU A 85 -9.09 7.90 -2.51
C LEU A 85 -9.64 7.83 -1.08
N PRO A 86 -9.65 6.65 -0.43
CA PRO A 86 -9.97 6.54 0.98
C PRO A 86 -9.14 7.52 1.84
N ALA A 87 -9.63 7.84 3.04
CA ALA A 87 -8.83 8.57 4.01
C ALA A 87 -7.55 7.79 4.37
N LEU A 88 -6.55 8.47 4.93
CA LEU A 88 -5.36 7.79 5.44
C LEU A 88 -5.73 6.77 6.53
N GLY A 89 -4.95 5.71 6.63
CA GLY A 89 -5.10 4.65 7.64
C GLY A 89 -6.08 3.55 7.27
N ASN A 90 -6.67 2.90 8.28
CA ASN A 90 -7.44 1.67 8.09
C ASN A 90 -8.61 1.84 7.13
N ILE A 91 -8.72 0.91 6.17
CA ILE A 91 -9.80 0.80 5.22
C ILE A 91 -10.54 -0.52 5.50
N PRO A 92 -11.88 -0.53 5.52
CA PRO A 92 -12.63 -1.78 5.62
C PRO A 92 -12.31 -2.72 4.44
N VAL A 93 -11.77 -3.90 4.74
CA VAL A 93 -11.35 -4.90 3.73
C VAL A 93 -12.51 -5.30 2.81
N GLY A 94 -13.70 -5.53 3.37
CA GLY A 94 -14.89 -5.95 2.62
C GLY A 94 -15.42 -4.93 1.62
N ASN A 95 -14.88 -3.70 1.59
CA ASN A 95 -15.21 -2.72 0.55
C ASN A 95 -14.45 -2.97 -0.75
N PHE A 96 -13.35 -3.74 -0.72
CA PHE A 96 -12.41 -3.87 -1.84
C PHE A 96 -12.05 -5.33 -2.18
N PHE A 97 -12.15 -6.24 -1.22
CA PHE A 97 -11.84 -7.66 -1.41
C PHE A 97 -13.10 -8.48 -1.12
N VAL A 98 -13.59 -9.20 -2.15
CA VAL A 98 -14.80 -10.03 -2.13
C VAL A 98 -14.48 -11.51 -2.35
#